data_AF-A0A7C0XTT4-F1
#
_entry.id   AF-A0A7C0XTT4-F1
#
_cell.length_a   1.000
_cell.length_b   1.000
_cell.length_c   1.000
_cell.angle_alpha   90.00
_cell.angle_beta   90.00
_cell.angle_gamma   90.00
#
_symmetry.space_group_name_H-M   'P 1'
#
loop_
_entity.id
_entity.type
_entity.pdbx_description
1 polymer ?
#
loop_
_entity_poly.entity_id
_entity_poly.type
_entity_poly.pdbx_seq_one_letter_code
_entity_poly.pdbx_strand_id
1 'polypeptide(L)'
;MSISNFYDWELVKTRVEFKRKPIEIPKSKREKREKELTLSDFSLTKTDIEIIKFLIKKKEAKLCEIRNAVKKSRIAIYFSLKKLEEFSIITKVNNLVSLSDNYLANHLKKLDKSKTLEYVVGKRLNVLKSLLEWKSAHLVSKEVGISVSSAYKYIDQLSDLLERSGDKYRIKPTFSELREFLEMLRKESLPHESSEEIWSLGNEKLIKSKIKLGLPLTSFSKFPELGIDHKVDEYYHFHPSKELSLEEIFVHSLKSSKNIADMSSIFKFLSKYESEMDFIEIEKLADKYGVYDLWFDINAYVSNKKDLISNELFSTELNAEVFPKLSKDFIELDEFIKAENISPETLFLANLLSENMRNVINCIEIVNKKHDDLDWNLIRIVLNEEINRNKSFPGKVVLSRLKLINKKLKRESPYLKILERDLLENAIYEHLSNNGLTVRELQAILEIPEYQIRNILNKMLREGKIEKLETSPIKYVRKLS
;
A
#
# COMPACT_ATOMS: atom_id res chain seq x y z
N MET A 1 47.48 10.68 24.15
CA MET A 1 46.02 10.59 24.39
C MET A 1 45.56 9.38 23.59
N SER A 2 45.30 8.29 24.30
CA SER A 2 45.32 6.93 23.76
C SER A 2 44.07 6.61 22.97
N ILE A 3 44.31 5.96 21.84
CA ILE A 3 43.39 5.31 20.93
C ILE A 3 42.83 4.07 21.64
N SER A 4 41.88 4.27 22.55
CA SER A 4 41.03 3.20 23.10
C SER A 4 39.61 3.48 22.65
N ASN A 5 39.11 2.74 21.65
CA ASN A 5 37.69 2.48 21.33
C ASN A 5 37.45 2.05 19.86
N PHE A 6 38.50 1.80 19.07
CA PHE A 6 38.31 1.17 17.75
C PHE A 6 38.09 -0.35 17.85
N TYR A 7 38.58 -0.99 18.92
CA TYR A 7 38.47 -2.44 19.14
C TYR A 7 37.06 -2.89 19.55
N ASP A 8 36.28 -2.04 20.22
CA ASP A 8 34.91 -2.36 20.64
C ASP A 8 33.92 -2.33 19.47
N TRP A 9 34.24 -1.60 18.39
CA TRP A 9 33.39 -1.48 17.20
C TRP A 9 33.34 -2.75 16.36
N GLU A 10 34.48 -3.43 16.18
CA GLU A 10 34.57 -4.69 15.42
C GLU A 10 33.76 -5.83 16.07
N LEU A 11 33.67 -5.85 17.41
CA LEU A 11 32.87 -6.81 18.18
C LEU A 11 31.35 -6.58 18.04
N VAL A 12 30.92 -5.32 17.94
CA VAL A 12 29.51 -4.97 17.70
C VAL A 12 29.12 -5.25 16.25
N LYS A 13 30.01 -4.90 15.30
CA LYS A 13 29.82 -5.09 13.85
C LYS A 13 29.68 -6.57 13.47
N THR A 14 30.50 -7.45 14.03
CA THR A 14 30.43 -8.89 13.77
C THR A 14 29.10 -9.54 14.18
N ARG A 15 28.36 -8.95 15.13
CA ARG A 15 27.01 -9.42 15.52
C ARG A 15 25.89 -8.91 14.63
N VAL A 16 26.03 -7.73 14.02
CA VAL A 16 25.01 -7.10 13.14
C VAL A 16 25.02 -7.71 11.73
N GLU A 17 26.17 -8.18 11.25
CA GLU A 17 26.33 -8.60 9.84
C GLU A 17 25.84 -10.03 9.52
N PHE A 18 25.46 -10.85 10.50
CA PHE A 18 25.28 -12.31 10.31
C PHE A 18 23.95 -12.79 9.66
N LYS A 19 23.11 -11.91 9.09
CA LYS A 19 21.79 -12.33 8.53
C LYS A 19 21.34 -11.65 7.23
N ARG A 20 22.20 -11.47 6.22
CA ARG A 20 21.72 -11.00 4.90
C ARG A 20 22.22 -11.86 3.74
N LYS A 21 21.28 -12.48 3.02
CA LYS A 21 21.50 -12.97 1.64
C LYS A 21 20.97 -11.92 0.65
N PRO A 22 21.70 -11.57 -0.42
CA PRO A 22 21.25 -10.58 -1.40
C PRO A 22 20.34 -11.23 -2.45
N ILE A 23 19.26 -10.54 -2.84
CA ILE A 23 18.42 -10.87 -4.00
C ILE A 23 18.47 -9.69 -4.98
N GLU A 24 18.81 -9.97 -6.24
CA GLU A 24 18.80 -9.00 -7.34
C GLU A 24 17.41 -8.87 -7.97
N ILE A 25 17.00 -7.64 -8.32
CA ILE A 25 15.76 -7.37 -9.06
C ILE A 25 16.09 -6.60 -10.35
N PRO A 26 15.69 -7.08 -11.54
CA PRO A 26 15.83 -6.32 -12.78
C PRO A 26 14.65 -5.38 -13.05
N LYS A 27 14.99 -4.18 -13.57
CA LYS A 27 14.09 -3.09 -14.00
C LYS A 27 13.39 -3.41 -15.34
N SER A 28 12.12 -3.03 -15.51
CA SER A 28 11.68 -2.18 -16.66
C SER A 28 10.19 -1.77 -16.70
N LYS A 29 9.97 -0.46 -16.93
CA LYS A 29 9.00 0.28 -17.80
C LYS A 29 7.53 -0.23 -17.87
N ARG A 30 6.48 0.60 -17.75
CA ARG A 30 6.14 1.77 -18.59
C ARG A 30 4.85 2.41 -18.04
N GLU A 31 4.86 3.71 -17.75
CA GLU A 31 3.68 4.46 -17.33
C GLU A 31 2.81 4.87 -18.52
N LYS A 32 1.50 4.61 -18.41
CA LYS A 32 0.47 5.32 -19.17
C LYS A 32 -0.53 5.86 -18.18
N ARG A 33 -0.83 7.16 -18.28
CA ARG A 33 -1.88 7.85 -17.54
C ARG A 33 -3.22 7.14 -17.78
N GLU A 34 -3.75 6.48 -16.76
CA GLU A 34 -5.06 5.85 -16.78
C GLU A 34 -6.06 6.76 -16.06
N LYS A 35 -7.11 7.10 -16.79
CA LYS A 35 -8.27 7.87 -16.32
C LYS A 35 -9.06 6.96 -15.39
N GLU A 36 -9.51 7.46 -14.24
CA GLU A 36 -10.37 6.70 -13.33
C GLU A 36 -11.61 6.18 -14.07
N LEU A 37 -11.75 4.85 -14.16
CA LEU A 37 -12.91 4.18 -14.73
C LEU A 37 -13.98 4.09 -13.65
N THR A 38 -15.10 4.74 -13.88
CA THR A 38 -16.26 4.69 -12.97
C THR A 38 -17.27 3.65 -13.46
N LEU A 39 -18.14 3.14 -12.59
CA LEU A 39 -19.23 2.24 -13.00
C LEU A 39 -20.25 2.89 -13.93
N SER A 40 -20.31 4.23 -13.98
CA SER A 40 -21.10 4.94 -14.98
C SER A 40 -20.54 4.76 -16.40
N ASP A 41 -19.25 4.43 -16.55
CA ASP A 41 -18.61 4.04 -17.82
C ASP A 41 -18.79 2.54 -18.14
N PHE A 42 -19.43 1.77 -17.24
CA PHE A 42 -19.61 0.34 -17.41
C PHE A 42 -20.44 0.04 -18.66
N SER A 43 -19.79 -0.63 -19.60
CA SER A 43 -20.39 -1.08 -20.86
C SER A 43 -19.80 -2.42 -21.22
N LEU A 44 -20.59 -3.30 -21.82
CA LEU A 44 -20.08 -4.56 -22.38
C LEU A 44 -20.26 -4.55 -23.89
N THR A 45 -19.31 -5.14 -24.59
CA THR A 45 -19.34 -5.44 -26.02
C THR A 45 -19.76 -6.89 -26.23
N LYS A 46 -20.11 -7.26 -27.47
CA LYS A 46 -20.38 -8.67 -27.81
C LYS A 46 -19.16 -9.56 -27.54
N THR A 47 -17.95 -9.06 -27.78
CA THR A 47 -16.70 -9.77 -27.50
C THR A 47 -16.54 -10.04 -26.00
N ASP A 48 -16.87 -9.06 -25.14
CA ASP A 48 -16.82 -9.22 -23.68
C ASP A 48 -17.75 -10.35 -23.23
N ILE A 49 -18.99 -10.38 -23.75
CA ILE A 49 -19.97 -11.44 -23.46
C ILE A 49 -19.47 -12.81 -23.93
N GLU A 50 -18.92 -12.91 -25.14
CA GLU A 50 -18.39 -14.18 -25.67
C GLU A 50 -17.26 -14.73 -24.79
N ILE A 51 -16.36 -13.86 -24.31
CA ILE A 51 -15.28 -14.22 -23.37
C ILE A 51 -15.86 -14.66 -22.01
N ILE A 52 -16.79 -13.89 -21.44
CA ILE A 52 -17.42 -14.22 -20.16
C ILE A 52 -18.09 -15.60 -20.25
N LYS A 53 -18.93 -15.84 -21.28
CA LYS A 53 -19.59 -17.14 -21.47
C LYS A 53 -18.61 -18.29 -21.62
N PHE A 54 -17.50 -18.07 -22.32
CA PHE A 54 -16.46 -19.08 -22.46
C PHE A 54 -15.83 -19.44 -21.10
N LEU A 55 -15.52 -18.42 -20.28
CA LEU A 55 -14.96 -18.61 -18.95
C LEU A 55 -15.96 -19.20 -17.94
N ILE A 56 -17.26 -18.90 -18.05
CA ILE A 56 -18.31 -19.57 -17.24
C ILE A 56 -18.27 -21.08 -17.47
N LYS A 57 -18.09 -21.52 -18.72
CA LYS A 57 -18.06 -22.94 -19.08
C LYS A 57 -16.75 -23.64 -18.71
N LYS A 58 -15.61 -22.98 -18.89
CA LYS A 58 -14.28 -23.58 -18.70
C LYS A 58 -13.68 -23.40 -17.31
N LYS A 59 -14.25 -22.52 -16.48
CA LYS A 59 -13.73 -22.03 -15.18
C LYS A 59 -12.42 -21.24 -15.30
N GLU A 60 -11.43 -21.80 -15.99
CA GLU A 60 -10.15 -21.17 -16.32
C GLU A 60 -9.71 -21.54 -17.74
N ALA A 61 -8.98 -20.65 -18.41
CA ALA A 61 -8.48 -20.89 -19.75
C ALA A 61 -7.18 -20.11 -20.04
N LYS A 62 -6.33 -20.67 -20.90
CA LYS A 62 -5.16 -19.96 -21.42
C LYS A 62 -5.57 -18.91 -22.45
N LEU A 63 -4.74 -17.88 -22.61
CA LEU A 63 -4.98 -16.83 -23.63
C LEU A 63 -5.13 -17.40 -25.05
N CYS A 64 -4.39 -18.45 -25.40
CA CYS A 64 -4.51 -19.12 -26.70
C CYS A 64 -5.87 -19.81 -26.88
N GLU A 65 -6.43 -20.40 -25.83
CA GLU A 65 -7.74 -21.07 -25.86
C GLU A 65 -8.87 -20.06 -26.05
N ILE A 66 -8.80 -18.93 -25.35
CA ILE A 66 -9.75 -17.82 -25.52
C ILE A 66 -9.69 -17.29 -26.96
N ARG A 67 -8.49 -17.11 -27.52
CA ARG A 67 -8.30 -16.64 -28.90
C ARG A 67 -8.86 -17.60 -29.95
N ASN A 68 -8.80 -18.89 -29.69
CA ASN A 68 -9.31 -19.91 -30.61
C ASN A 68 -10.83 -20.07 -30.49
N ALA A 69 -11.38 -19.92 -29.29
CA ALA A 69 -12.82 -20.09 -29.04
C ALA A 69 -13.64 -18.85 -29.41
N VAL A 70 -13.14 -17.65 -29.14
CA VAL A 70 -13.82 -16.40 -29.41
C VAL A 70 -13.50 -15.98 -30.83
N LYS A 71 -14.46 -16.11 -31.75
CA LYS A 71 -14.31 -15.85 -33.20
C LYS A 71 -14.21 -14.34 -33.52
N LYS A 72 -13.24 -13.64 -32.91
CA LYS A 72 -12.98 -12.19 -33.04
C LYS A 72 -11.49 -11.92 -33.29
N SER A 73 -11.18 -10.69 -33.68
CA SER A 73 -9.79 -10.29 -33.93
C SER A 73 -8.96 -10.33 -32.63
N ARG A 74 -7.66 -10.62 -32.76
CA ARG A 74 -6.71 -10.64 -31.63
C ARG A 74 -6.72 -9.32 -30.85
N ILE A 75 -6.90 -8.20 -31.56
CA ILE A 75 -6.95 -6.85 -31.00
C ILE A 75 -8.23 -6.66 -30.18
N ALA A 76 -9.40 -7.09 -30.69
CA ALA A 76 -10.65 -7.00 -29.95
C ALA A 76 -10.60 -7.83 -28.66
N ILE A 77 -10.08 -9.06 -28.73
CA ILE A 77 -9.92 -9.93 -27.56
C ILE A 77 -8.97 -9.30 -26.53
N TYR A 78 -7.85 -8.71 -26.97
CA TYR A 78 -6.93 -8.03 -26.07
C TYR A 78 -7.59 -6.87 -25.33
N PHE A 79 -8.30 -5.98 -26.04
CA PHE A 79 -9.00 -4.85 -25.40
C PHE A 79 -10.12 -5.31 -24.47
N SER A 80 -10.87 -6.33 -24.86
CA SER A 80 -11.88 -6.95 -23.99
C SER A 80 -11.26 -7.53 -22.72
N LEU A 81 -10.15 -8.28 -22.83
CA LEU A 81 -9.48 -8.82 -21.65
C LEU A 81 -8.88 -7.73 -20.76
N LYS A 82 -8.37 -6.64 -21.33
CA LYS A 82 -7.88 -5.49 -20.54
C LYS A 82 -9.05 -4.84 -19.78
N LYS A 83 -10.14 -4.56 -20.49
CA LYS A 83 -11.34 -3.95 -19.91
C LYS A 83 -11.99 -4.82 -18.83
N LEU A 84 -12.13 -6.12 -19.09
CA LEU A 84 -12.71 -7.05 -18.11
C LEU A 84 -11.84 -7.18 -16.86
N GLU A 85 -10.52 -7.06 -17.00
CA GLU A 85 -9.58 -7.02 -15.87
C GLU A 85 -9.67 -5.69 -15.11
N GLU A 86 -9.78 -4.56 -15.81
CA GLU A 86 -9.99 -3.23 -15.21
C GLU A 86 -11.28 -3.15 -14.38
N PHE A 87 -12.36 -3.81 -14.81
CA PHE A 87 -13.61 -3.93 -14.04
C PHE A 87 -13.59 -5.11 -13.04
N SER A 88 -12.44 -5.74 -12.82
CA SER A 88 -12.26 -6.91 -11.95
C SER A 88 -13.14 -8.11 -12.31
N ILE A 89 -13.72 -8.20 -13.51
CA ILE A 89 -14.58 -9.33 -13.91
C ILE A 89 -13.76 -10.61 -14.11
N ILE A 90 -12.50 -10.47 -14.52
CA ILE A 90 -11.56 -11.58 -14.71
C ILE A 90 -10.29 -11.37 -13.90
N THR A 91 -9.59 -12.46 -13.58
CA THR A 91 -8.22 -12.45 -13.03
C THR A 91 -7.25 -13.15 -13.98
N LYS A 92 -5.97 -12.77 -13.91
CA LYS A 92 -4.89 -13.39 -14.68
C LYS A 92 -3.78 -13.86 -13.74
N VAL A 93 -3.54 -15.18 -13.69
CA VAL A 93 -2.50 -15.79 -12.86
C VAL A 93 -1.73 -16.80 -13.70
N ASN A 94 -0.40 -16.70 -13.76
CA ASN A 94 0.48 -17.67 -14.43
C ASN A 94 0.01 -18.09 -15.85
N ASN A 95 -0.41 -17.10 -16.66
CA ASN A 95 -0.98 -17.24 -18.02
C ASN A 95 -2.39 -17.86 -18.14
N LEU A 96 -3.06 -18.12 -17.02
CA LEU A 96 -4.46 -18.52 -16.97
C LEU A 96 -5.34 -17.30 -16.73
N VAL A 97 -6.50 -17.31 -17.38
CA VAL A 97 -7.57 -16.32 -17.23
C VAL A 97 -8.79 -17.03 -16.67
N SER A 98 -9.36 -16.51 -15.60
CA SER A 98 -10.59 -17.04 -14.99
C SER A 98 -11.56 -15.92 -14.65
N LEU A 99 -12.83 -16.26 -14.45
CA LEU A 99 -13.79 -15.31 -13.90
C LEU A 99 -13.54 -15.11 -12.41
N SER A 100 -13.51 -13.85 -12.00
CA SER A 100 -13.40 -13.49 -10.59
C SER A 100 -14.58 -14.03 -9.78
N ASP A 101 -14.35 -14.26 -8.49
CA ASP A 101 -15.42 -14.53 -7.53
C ASP A 101 -15.77 -13.23 -6.78
N ASN A 102 -16.38 -12.30 -7.51
CA ASN A 102 -16.84 -11.04 -6.95
C ASN A 102 -18.29 -10.74 -7.35
N TYR A 103 -18.84 -9.72 -6.72
CA TYR A 103 -20.26 -9.36 -6.85
C TYR A 103 -20.68 -9.12 -8.31
N LEU A 104 -19.88 -8.37 -9.07
CA LEU A 104 -20.16 -8.05 -10.48
C LEU A 104 -20.09 -9.29 -11.38
N ALA A 105 -19.02 -10.08 -11.26
CA ALA A 105 -18.84 -11.32 -12.02
C ALA A 105 -19.92 -12.36 -11.67
N ASN A 106 -20.35 -12.42 -10.39
CA ASN A 106 -21.39 -13.34 -9.94
C ASN A 106 -22.77 -12.95 -10.47
N HIS A 107 -23.08 -11.66 -10.59
CA HIS A 107 -24.29 -11.22 -11.30
C HIS A 107 -24.23 -11.56 -12.80
N LEU A 108 -23.09 -11.37 -13.47
CA LEU A 108 -22.94 -11.78 -14.87
C LEU A 108 -23.14 -13.29 -15.07
N LYS A 109 -22.69 -14.12 -14.11
CA LYS A 109 -22.98 -15.57 -14.09
C LYS A 109 -24.48 -15.85 -13.95
N LYS A 110 -25.19 -15.11 -13.08
CA LYS A 110 -26.67 -15.22 -12.94
C LYS A 110 -27.40 -14.81 -14.22
N LEU A 111 -26.94 -13.75 -14.90
CA LEU A 111 -27.52 -13.29 -16.17
C LEU A 111 -27.32 -14.30 -17.31
N ASP A 112 -26.19 -15.02 -17.33
CA ASP A 112 -26.00 -16.10 -18.31
C ASP A 112 -26.98 -17.26 -18.07
N LYS A 113 -27.15 -17.64 -16.80
CA LYS A 113 -28.13 -18.68 -16.39
C LYS A 113 -29.56 -18.30 -16.77
N SER A 114 -29.97 -17.05 -16.58
CA SER A 114 -31.30 -16.54 -16.97
C SER A 114 -31.43 -16.20 -18.46
N LYS A 115 -30.38 -16.44 -19.26
CA LYS A 115 -30.31 -16.12 -20.70
C LYS A 115 -30.54 -14.63 -21.03
N THR A 116 -30.31 -13.74 -20.06
CA THR A 116 -30.50 -12.28 -20.23
C THR A 116 -29.19 -11.54 -20.54
N LEU A 117 -28.04 -12.19 -20.34
CA LEU A 117 -26.71 -11.59 -20.52
C LEU A 117 -26.49 -10.96 -21.92
N GLU A 118 -27.10 -11.51 -22.98
CA GLU A 118 -26.91 -11.02 -24.37
C GLU A 118 -27.54 -9.65 -24.64
N TYR A 119 -28.49 -9.23 -23.80
CA TYR A 119 -29.18 -7.95 -23.91
C TYR A 119 -28.37 -6.80 -23.29
N VAL A 120 -27.42 -7.12 -22.41
CA VAL A 120 -26.63 -6.18 -21.63
C VAL A 120 -25.40 -5.70 -22.39
N VAL A 121 -25.59 -5.19 -23.61
CA VAL A 121 -24.48 -4.80 -24.52
C VAL A 121 -24.67 -3.40 -25.06
N GLY A 122 -23.63 -2.57 -24.97
CA GLY A 122 -23.58 -1.22 -25.51
C GLY A 122 -24.74 -0.35 -25.03
N LYS A 123 -25.31 0.47 -25.93
CA LYS A 123 -26.41 1.39 -25.60
C LYS A 123 -27.69 0.69 -25.12
N ARG A 124 -27.90 -0.60 -25.41
CA ARG A 124 -29.05 -1.37 -24.89
C ARG A 124 -29.03 -1.47 -23.36
N LEU A 125 -27.84 -1.56 -22.76
CA LEU A 125 -27.71 -1.53 -21.30
C LEU A 125 -28.27 -0.23 -20.71
N ASN A 126 -27.97 0.92 -21.31
CA ASN A 126 -28.46 2.21 -20.81
C ASN A 126 -29.98 2.36 -20.98
N VAL A 127 -30.53 1.84 -22.08
CA VAL A 127 -31.98 1.75 -22.28
C VAL A 127 -32.63 0.86 -21.22
N LEU A 128 -32.03 -0.31 -20.93
CA LEU A 128 -32.49 -1.19 -19.85
C LEU A 128 -32.45 -0.52 -18.47
N LYS A 129 -31.39 0.23 -18.15
CA LYS A 129 -31.31 1.01 -16.89
C LYS A 129 -32.45 2.01 -16.78
N SER A 130 -32.77 2.73 -17.86
CA SER A 130 -33.88 3.70 -17.88
C SER A 130 -35.24 3.03 -17.67
N LEU A 131 -35.43 1.82 -18.22
CA LEU A 131 -36.66 1.03 -18.16
C LEU A 131 -36.85 0.18 -16.88
N LEU A 132 -36.07 0.44 -15.82
CA LEU A 132 -36.35 -0.10 -14.48
C LEU A 132 -37.71 0.40 -13.93
N GLU A 133 -38.11 1.59 -14.39
CA GLU A 133 -39.39 2.25 -14.11
C GLU A 133 -40.23 2.39 -15.38
N TRP A 134 -41.52 2.68 -15.21
CA TRP A 134 -42.44 2.93 -16.33
C TRP A 134 -42.07 4.21 -17.07
N LYS A 135 -41.53 4.09 -18.29
CA LYS A 135 -41.14 5.24 -19.11
C LYS A 135 -41.57 5.11 -20.56
N SER A 136 -41.89 6.24 -21.19
CA SER A 136 -42.16 6.31 -22.63
C SER A 136 -40.85 6.36 -23.42
N ALA A 137 -40.91 5.98 -24.70
CA ALA A 137 -39.74 6.04 -25.59
C ALA A 137 -39.12 7.45 -25.68
N HIS A 138 -39.94 8.50 -25.55
CA HIS A 138 -39.49 9.89 -25.51
C HIS A 138 -38.67 10.20 -24.25
N LEU A 139 -39.10 9.73 -23.07
CA LEU A 139 -38.34 9.91 -21.82
C LEU A 139 -37.02 9.13 -21.85
N VAL A 140 -37.04 7.89 -22.35
CA VAL A 140 -35.83 7.06 -22.53
C VAL A 140 -34.85 7.76 -23.48
N SER A 141 -35.34 8.32 -24.58
CA SER A 141 -34.53 9.08 -25.55
C SER A 141 -33.79 10.25 -24.89
N LYS A 142 -34.48 11.01 -24.04
CA LYS A 142 -33.92 12.15 -23.30
C LYS A 142 -32.87 11.71 -22.26
N GLU A 143 -33.16 10.68 -21.47
CA GLU A 143 -32.25 10.21 -20.41
C GLU A 143 -30.99 9.55 -20.96
N VAL A 144 -31.10 8.77 -22.03
CA VAL A 144 -29.98 8.01 -22.60
C VAL A 144 -29.18 8.84 -23.61
N GLY A 145 -29.71 9.99 -24.06
CA GLY A 145 -29.06 10.84 -25.06
C GLY A 145 -29.03 10.19 -26.46
N ILE A 146 -30.17 9.64 -26.90
CA ILE A 146 -30.34 9.00 -28.21
C ILE A 146 -31.57 9.56 -28.93
N SER A 147 -31.66 9.38 -30.25
CA SER A 147 -32.88 9.76 -30.98
C SER A 147 -34.10 8.95 -30.55
N VAL A 148 -35.30 9.53 -30.65
CA VAL A 148 -36.57 8.85 -30.34
C VAL A 148 -36.73 7.59 -31.20
N SER A 149 -36.34 7.65 -32.48
CA SER A 149 -36.33 6.47 -33.37
C SER A 149 -35.38 5.37 -32.89
N SER A 150 -34.22 5.73 -32.33
CA SER A 150 -33.29 4.77 -31.73
C SER A 150 -33.85 4.17 -30.44
N ALA A 151 -34.55 4.97 -29.62
CA ALA A 151 -35.20 4.49 -28.41
C ALA A 151 -36.28 3.46 -28.75
N TYR A 152 -37.15 3.73 -29.73
CA TYR A 152 -38.11 2.75 -30.23
C TYR A 152 -37.44 1.48 -30.77
N LYS A 153 -36.38 1.62 -31.57
CA LYS A 153 -35.62 0.47 -32.09
C LYS A 153 -35.04 -0.39 -30.97
N TYR A 154 -34.48 0.20 -29.92
CA TYR A 154 -33.95 -0.57 -28.79
C TYR A 154 -35.05 -1.19 -27.93
N ILE A 155 -36.15 -0.49 -27.70
CA ILE A 155 -37.32 -1.04 -26.99
C ILE A 155 -37.87 -2.25 -27.73
N ASP A 156 -37.99 -2.18 -29.06
CA ASP A 156 -38.42 -3.28 -29.91
C ASP A 156 -37.49 -4.50 -29.81
N GLN A 157 -36.17 -4.27 -29.85
CA GLN A 157 -35.17 -5.33 -29.63
C GLN A 157 -35.18 -5.95 -28.21
N LEU A 158 -35.87 -5.32 -27.26
CA LEU A 158 -35.98 -5.74 -25.87
C LEU A 158 -37.40 -6.21 -25.53
N SER A 159 -38.30 -6.32 -26.51
CA SER A 159 -39.74 -6.60 -26.31
C SER A 159 -40.00 -7.79 -25.38
N ASP A 160 -39.19 -8.84 -25.48
CA ASP A 160 -39.33 -10.07 -24.69
C ASP A 160 -39.14 -9.83 -23.19
N LEU A 161 -38.32 -8.84 -22.84
CA LEU A 161 -37.99 -8.45 -21.48
C LEU A 161 -38.94 -7.41 -20.88
N LEU A 162 -39.77 -6.78 -21.72
CA LEU A 162 -40.54 -5.59 -21.35
C LEU A 162 -42.04 -5.90 -21.26
N GLU A 163 -42.70 -5.26 -20.30
CA GLU A 163 -44.15 -5.08 -20.25
C GLU A 163 -44.51 -3.67 -20.72
N ARG A 164 -45.71 -3.54 -21.31
CA ARG A 164 -46.21 -2.28 -21.88
C ARG A 164 -47.53 -1.90 -21.23
N SER A 165 -47.67 -0.62 -20.88
CA SER A 165 -48.91 -0.01 -20.41
C SER A 165 -49.10 1.32 -21.12
N GLY A 166 -50.04 1.36 -22.07
CA GLY A 166 -50.22 2.51 -22.96
C GLY A 166 -48.98 2.79 -23.82
N ASP A 167 -48.38 3.96 -23.63
CA ASP A 167 -47.14 4.41 -24.30
C ASP A 167 -45.87 4.19 -23.46
N LYS A 168 -46.00 3.57 -22.27
CA LYS A 168 -44.90 3.33 -21.33
C LYS A 168 -44.47 1.87 -21.32
N TYR A 169 -43.19 1.67 -21.05
CA TYR A 169 -42.52 0.37 -21.00
C TYR A 169 -41.76 0.23 -19.68
N ARG A 170 -41.63 -1.00 -19.19
CA ARG A 170 -40.80 -1.36 -18.04
C ARG A 170 -40.30 -2.80 -18.18
N ILE A 171 -39.17 -3.14 -17.57
CA ILE A 171 -38.72 -4.55 -17.47
C ILE A 171 -39.73 -5.37 -16.66
N LYS A 172 -40.15 -6.54 -17.17
CA LYS A 172 -41.08 -7.44 -16.47
C LYS A 172 -40.52 -7.82 -15.09
N PRO A 173 -41.33 -7.84 -14.02
CA PRO A 173 -40.89 -8.26 -12.68
C PRO A 173 -40.30 -9.68 -12.64
N THR A 174 -40.70 -10.56 -13.56
CA THR A 174 -40.21 -11.95 -13.68
C THR A 174 -38.72 -12.05 -14.01
N PHE A 175 -38.08 -10.98 -14.52
CA PHE A 175 -36.64 -10.95 -14.76
C PHE A 175 -35.89 -10.35 -13.56
N SER A 176 -36.03 -10.98 -12.40
CA SER A 176 -35.45 -10.52 -11.12
C SER A 176 -33.94 -10.32 -11.19
N GLU A 177 -33.20 -11.25 -11.79
CA GLU A 177 -31.73 -11.20 -11.89
C GLU A 177 -31.27 -10.02 -12.76
N LEU A 178 -32.00 -9.75 -13.85
CA LEU A 178 -31.73 -8.61 -14.71
C LEU A 178 -32.02 -7.29 -13.98
N ARG A 179 -33.14 -7.22 -13.26
CA ARG A 179 -33.50 -6.03 -12.47
C ARG A 179 -32.48 -5.78 -11.36
N GLU A 180 -32.09 -6.80 -10.59
CA GLU A 180 -31.05 -6.71 -9.56
C GLU A 180 -29.72 -6.19 -10.12
N PHE A 181 -29.29 -6.74 -11.25
CA PHE A 181 -28.06 -6.30 -11.92
C PHE A 181 -28.14 -4.83 -12.40
N LEU A 182 -29.27 -4.42 -12.97
CA LEU A 182 -29.44 -3.05 -13.46
C LEU A 182 -29.59 -2.05 -12.32
N GLU A 183 -30.25 -2.41 -11.22
CA GLU A 183 -30.33 -1.59 -10.00
C GLU A 183 -28.95 -1.43 -9.37
N MET A 184 -28.15 -2.50 -9.33
CA MET A 184 -26.73 -2.43 -8.94
C MET A 184 -25.95 -1.43 -9.81
N LEU A 185 -26.20 -1.38 -11.12
CA LEU A 185 -25.53 -0.45 -12.03
C LEU A 185 -26.15 0.97 -12.08
N ARG A 186 -27.39 1.15 -11.58
CA ARG A 186 -28.11 2.43 -11.51
C ARG A 186 -27.76 3.19 -10.25
N LYS A 187 -27.52 2.47 -9.15
CA LYS A 187 -26.77 3.02 -8.04
C LYS A 187 -25.40 3.42 -8.60
N GLU A 188 -25.19 4.69 -8.90
CA GLU A 188 -23.89 5.26 -9.29
C GLU A 188 -22.81 4.95 -8.24
N SER A 189 -23.25 4.45 -7.10
CA SER A 189 -22.51 3.65 -6.14
C SER A 189 -22.64 2.13 -6.39
N LEU A 190 -21.57 1.48 -6.90
CA LEU A 190 -21.00 0.39 -6.06
C LEU A 190 -20.92 1.02 -4.68
N PRO A 191 -21.41 0.40 -3.60
CA PRO A 191 -21.72 1.17 -2.41
C PRO A 191 -20.45 1.88 -1.95
N HIS A 192 -20.33 3.16 -2.29
CA HIS A 192 -19.32 4.08 -1.80
C HIS A 192 -19.61 4.35 -0.30
N GLU A 193 -20.76 3.89 0.19
CA GLU A 193 -21.08 3.69 1.61
C GLU A 193 -20.64 2.31 2.18
N SER A 194 -20.16 1.39 1.34
CA SER A 194 -19.63 0.09 1.75
C SER A 194 -18.14 -0.04 1.54
N SER A 195 -17.45 0.96 1.01
CA SER A 195 -16.00 0.94 0.94
C SER A 195 -15.38 2.31 1.22
N GLU A 196 -14.44 2.34 2.16
CA GLU A 196 -13.74 3.54 2.63
C GLU A 196 -12.26 3.41 2.22
N GLU A 197 -11.71 4.44 1.58
CA GLU A 197 -10.27 4.51 1.31
C GLU A 197 -9.56 4.91 2.62
N ILE A 198 -8.82 3.97 3.20
CA ILE A 198 -8.08 4.19 4.47
C ILE A 198 -6.77 4.92 4.19
N TRP A 199 -6.16 4.64 3.04
CA TRP A 199 -4.89 5.20 2.64
C TRP A 199 -4.71 5.10 1.12
N SER A 200 -4.04 6.09 0.53
CA SER A 200 -3.59 6.04 -0.85
C SER A 200 -2.27 6.77 -1.04
N LEU A 201 -1.43 6.23 -1.92
CA LEU A 201 -0.21 6.87 -2.40
C LEU A 201 0.08 6.40 -3.83
N GLY A 202 0.02 7.32 -4.78
CA GLY A 202 0.17 6.97 -6.20
C GLY A 202 -0.90 5.99 -6.67
N ASN A 203 -0.49 4.81 -7.13
CA ASN A 203 -1.40 3.73 -7.56
C ASN A 203 -1.68 2.69 -6.47
N GLU A 204 -1.12 2.88 -5.27
CA GLU A 204 -1.39 1.99 -4.15
C GLU A 204 -2.53 2.53 -3.29
N LYS A 205 -3.45 1.64 -2.88
CA LYS A 205 -4.60 1.98 -2.03
C LYS A 205 -4.87 0.88 -1.02
N LEU A 206 -5.20 1.29 0.20
CA LEU A 206 -5.79 0.45 1.22
C LEU A 206 -7.28 0.79 1.31
N ILE A 207 -8.12 -0.19 1.01
CA ILE A 207 -9.57 -0.02 0.89
C ILE A 207 -10.25 -0.90 1.92
N LYS A 208 -11.03 -0.31 2.80
CA LYS A 208 -11.96 -0.99 3.68
C LYS A 208 -13.25 -1.26 2.94
N SER A 209 -13.95 -2.35 3.20
CA SER A 209 -15.30 -2.56 2.66
C SER A 209 -16.17 -3.53 3.46
N LYS A 210 -17.50 -3.45 3.32
CA LYS A 210 -18.44 -4.45 3.90
C LYS A 210 -18.55 -5.73 3.08
N ILE A 211 -18.08 -5.70 1.84
CA ILE A 211 -18.12 -6.82 0.90
C ILE A 211 -16.74 -7.05 0.28
N LYS A 212 -16.41 -8.29 -0.10
CA LYS A 212 -15.15 -8.59 -0.79
C LYS A 212 -15.14 -7.96 -2.19
N LEU A 213 -14.15 -7.10 -2.46
CA LEU A 213 -14.02 -6.36 -3.72
C LEU A 213 -13.22 -7.09 -4.83
N GLY A 214 -12.80 -8.34 -4.59
CA GLY A 214 -11.97 -9.09 -5.55
C GLY A 214 -10.53 -8.57 -5.69
N LEU A 215 -10.11 -7.70 -4.79
CA LEU A 215 -8.72 -7.27 -4.57
C LEU A 215 -8.06 -8.16 -3.50
N PRO A 216 -6.73 -8.32 -3.51
CA PRO A 216 -6.01 -9.04 -2.45
C PRO A 216 -6.44 -8.59 -1.06
N LEU A 217 -6.77 -9.56 -0.21
CA LEU A 217 -7.08 -9.30 1.20
C LEU A 217 -5.81 -8.95 1.94
N THR A 218 -5.93 -7.99 2.84
CA THR A 218 -4.85 -7.50 3.69
C THR A 218 -5.37 -7.23 5.10
N SER A 219 -4.51 -6.71 5.98
CA SER A 219 -4.87 -6.28 7.34
C SER A 219 -5.59 -7.42 8.09
N PHE A 220 -6.58 -7.09 8.92
CA PHE A 220 -7.40 -8.02 9.68
C PHE A 220 -8.11 -9.08 8.82
N SER A 221 -8.40 -8.80 7.54
CA SER A 221 -9.07 -9.77 6.68
C SER A 221 -8.17 -10.95 6.29
N LYS A 222 -6.86 -10.81 6.42
CA LYS A 222 -5.89 -11.88 6.14
C LYS A 222 -5.62 -12.75 7.36
N PHE A 223 -5.97 -12.29 8.57
CA PHE A 223 -5.67 -12.97 9.84
C PHE A 223 -6.25 -14.39 9.94
N PRO A 224 -7.51 -14.67 9.52
CA PRO A 224 -8.04 -16.02 9.57
C PRO A 224 -7.27 -17.02 8.70
N GLU A 225 -6.82 -16.60 7.51
CA GLU A 225 -5.99 -17.41 6.61
C GLU A 225 -4.60 -17.68 7.21
N LEU A 226 -4.13 -16.78 8.07
CA LEU A 226 -2.90 -16.90 8.84
C LEU A 226 -3.13 -17.57 10.21
N GLY A 227 -4.31 -18.13 10.46
CA GLY A 227 -4.63 -18.83 11.71
C GLY A 227 -4.54 -17.94 12.96
N ILE A 228 -4.94 -16.67 12.83
CA ILE A 228 -5.16 -15.73 13.93
C ILE A 228 -6.65 -15.49 14.02
N ASP A 229 -7.22 -15.79 15.18
CA ASP A 229 -8.65 -15.61 15.41
C ASP A 229 -8.99 -14.11 15.49
N HIS A 230 -9.69 -13.63 14.46
CA HIS A 230 -10.20 -12.28 14.37
C HIS A 230 -11.50 -12.30 13.57
N LYS A 231 -12.55 -11.68 14.13
CA LYS A 231 -13.85 -11.62 13.48
C LYS A 231 -13.83 -10.58 12.37
N VAL A 232 -13.91 -11.04 11.13
CA VAL A 232 -13.90 -10.17 9.94
C VAL A 232 -15.32 -9.64 9.71
N ASP A 233 -15.70 -8.57 10.41
CA ASP A 233 -16.95 -7.84 10.18
C ASP A 233 -16.87 -6.95 8.93
N GLU A 234 -15.66 -6.53 8.58
CA GLU A 234 -15.35 -5.71 7.41
C GLU A 234 -14.10 -6.25 6.71
N TYR A 235 -14.07 -6.15 5.40
CA TYR A 235 -12.97 -6.57 4.54
C TYR A 235 -11.98 -5.43 4.33
N TYR A 236 -10.70 -5.77 4.26
CA TYR A 236 -9.61 -4.86 3.97
C TYR A 236 -8.88 -5.39 2.73
N HIS A 237 -8.70 -4.52 1.76
CA HIS A 237 -8.20 -4.81 0.43
C HIS A 237 -7.02 -3.92 0.09
N PHE A 238 -6.06 -4.49 -0.65
CA PHE A 238 -4.95 -3.74 -1.22
C PHE A 238 -5.07 -3.64 -2.74
N HIS A 239 -4.84 -2.46 -3.27
CA HIS A 239 -4.66 -2.21 -4.71
C HIS A 239 -3.25 -1.63 -4.92
N PRO A 240 -2.52 -1.99 -5.99
CA PRO A 240 -2.89 -2.93 -7.05
C PRO A 240 -2.82 -4.38 -6.60
N SER A 241 -3.41 -5.28 -7.40
CA SER A 241 -3.38 -6.70 -7.09
C SER A 241 -1.94 -7.25 -7.09
N LYS A 242 -1.43 -7.60 -5.90
CA LYS A 242 -0.13 -8.27 -5.69
C LYS A 242 -0.21 -9.24 -4.51
N GLU A 243 0.79 -10.10 -4.42
CA GLU A 243 1.04 -10.88 -3.20
C GLU A 243 1.65 -9.95 -2.14
N LEU A 244 1.12 -10.03 -0.91
CA LEU A 244 1.51 -9.15 0.19
C LEU A 244 2.39 -9.89 1.18
N SER A 245 3.45 -9.24 1.66
CA SER A 245 4.33 -9.79 2.70
C SER A 245 3.67 -9.75 4.08
N LEU A 246 4.26 -10.47 5.05
CA LEU A 246 3.80 -10.43 6.45
C LEU A 246 3.91 -9.02 7.03
N GLU A 247 4.98 -8.30 6.71
CA GLU A 247 5.24 -6.92 7.13
C GLU A 247 4.19 -5.96 6.55
N GLU A 248 3.82 -6.13 5.28
CA GLU A 248 2.75 -5.34 4.66
C GLU A 248 1.42 -5.61 5.35
N ILE A 249 1.05 -6.88 5.53
CA ILE A 249 -0.20 -7.25 6.21
C ILE A 249 -0.24 -6.67 7.64
N PHE A 250 0.87 -6.79 8.37
CA PHE A 250 1.02 -6.24 9.72
C PHE A 250 0.83 -4.72 9.75
N VAL A 251 1.55 -3.97 8.91
CA VAL A 251 1.45 -2.51 8.87
C VAL A 251 0.08 -2.03 8.38
N HIS A 252 -0.56 -2.74 7.45
CA HIS A 252 -1.94 -2.47 7.07
C HIS A 252 -2.92 -2.69 8.24
N SER A 253 -2.65 -3.65 9.13
CA SER A 253 -3.41 -3.83 10.38
C SER A 253 -3.21 -2.68 11.35
N LEU A 254 -1.97 -2.21 11.53
CA LEU A 254 -1.70 -0.99 12.32
C LEU A 254 -2.45 0.23 11.77
N LYS A 255 -2.47 0.39 10.45
CA LYS A 255 -3.19 1.51 9.81
C LYS A 255 -4.70 1.42 9.99
N SER A 256 -5.22 0.21 10.16
CA SER A 256 -6.65 -0.06 10.23
C SER A 256 -7.19 -0.18 11.66
N SER A 257 -6.32 -0.26 12.68
CA SER A 257 -6.71 -0.48 14.07
C SER A 257 -7.42 0.74 14.65
N LYS A 258 -8.54 0.51 15.35
CA LYS A 258 -9.35 1.57 15.97
C LYS A 258 -9.59 1.35 17.46
N ASN A 259 -9.33 0.15 17.99
CA ASN A 259 -9.67 -0.20 19.36
C ASN A 259 -8.69 -1.25 19.96
N ILE A 260 -8.88 -1.54 21.25
CA ILE A 260 -8.05 -2.49 22.01
C ILE A 260 -8.16 -3.93 21.48
N ALA A 261 -9.31 -4.35 20.94
CA ALA A 261 -9.49 -5.70 20.39
C ALA A 261 -8.71 -5.90 19.08
N ASP A 262 -8.67 -4.86 18.25
CA ASP A 262 -7.82 -4.81 17.05
C ASP A 262 -6.35 -4.96 17.45
N MET A 263 -5.90 -4.19 18.45
CA MET A 263 -4.54 -4.27 18.97
C MET A 263 -4.21 -5.63 19.57
N SER A 264 -5.13 -6.25 20.30
CA SER A 264 -4.96 -7.63 20.80
C SER A 264 -4.71 -8.61 19.66
N SER A 265 -5.43 -8.46 18.54
CA SER A 265 -5.25 -9.29 17.35
C SER A 265 -3.88 -9.04 16.69
N ILE A 266 -3.42 -7.79 16.67
CA ILE A 266 -2.09 -7.40 16.17
C ILE A 266 -0.99 -8.01 17.06
N PHE A 267 -1.15 -8.02 18.38
CA PHE A 267 -0.20 -8.68 19.28
C PHE A 267 -0.14 -10.19 19.09
N LYS A 268 -1.29 -10.85 18.84
CA LYS A 268 -1.32 -12.28 18.46
C LYS A 268 -0.58 -12.52 17.14
N PHE A 269 -0.76 -11.64 16.16
CA PHE A 269 -0.02 -11.69 14.89
C PHE A 269 1.49 -11.60 15.14
N LEU A 270 1.91 -10.57 15.87
CA LEU A 270 3.31 -10.32 16.17
C LEU A 270 3.94 -11.51 16.91
N SER A 271 3.30 -12.00 17.99
CA SER A 271 3.78 -13.15 18.77
C SER A 271 3.91 -14.44 17.97
N LYS A 272 3.10 -14.61 16.92
CA LYS A 272 3.12 -15.79 16.04
C LYS A 272 4.21 -15.71 14.98
N TYR A 273 4.41 -14.55 14.38
CA TYR A 273 5.27 -14.36 13.21
C TYR A 273 6.55 -13.56 13.47
N GLU A 274 6.85 -13.22 14.73
CA GLU A 274 7.98 -12.36 15.12
C GLU A 274 9.31 -12.80 14.48
N SER A 275 9.61 -14.10 14.52
CA SER A 275 10.86 -14.65 14.02
C SER A 275 11.00 -14.65 12.50
N GLU A 276 9.90 -14.46 11.78
CA GLU A 276 9.83 -14.48 10.31
C GLU A 276 9.82 -13.07 9.70
N MET A 277 9.54 -12.03 10.50
CA MET A 277 9.38 -10.67 10.02
C MET A 277 10.68 -9.87 10.02
N ASP A 278 10.82 -9.01 9.00
CA ASP A 278 11.88 -8.00 8.94
C ASP A 278 11.41 -6.69 9.59
N PHE A 279 11.94 -6.38 10.79
CA PHE A 279 11.59 -5.16 11.52
C PHE A 279 12.06 -3.87 10.83
N ILE A 280 13.14 -3.92 10.05
CA ILE A 280 13.60 -2.76 9.28
C ILE A 280 12.59 -2.47 8.18
N GLU A 281 12.05 -3.49 7.54
CA GLU A 281 11.00 -3.33 6.53
C GLU A 281 9.69 -2.85 7.16
N ILE A 282 9.31 -3.36 8.33
CA ILE A 282 8.18 -2.84 9.11
C ILE A 282 8.36 -1.35 9.39
N GLU A 283 9.55 -0.90 9.80
CA GLU A 283 9.82 0.51 10.06
C GLU A 283 9.67 1.38 8.81
N LYS A 284 10.18 0.94 7.66
CA LYS A 284 10.00 1.65 6.38
C LYS A 284 8.54 1.75 5.97
N LEU A 285 7.80 0.64 6.09
CA LEU A 285 6.38 0.59 5.79
C LEU A 285 5.59 1.46 6.78
N ALA A 286 5.89 1.39 8.07
CA ALA A 286 5.21 2.18 9.10
C ALA A 286 5.38 3.70 8.86
N ASP A 287 6.56 4.14 8.42
CA ASP A 287 6.80 5.51 7.96
C ASP A 287 5.91 5.86 6.75
N LYS A 288 5.92 5.01 5.71
CA LYS A 288 5.10 5.18 4.49
C LYS A 288 3.58 5.25 4.75
N TYR A 289 3.06 4.42 5.64
CA TYR A 289 1.62 4.38 5.97
C TYR A 289 1.22 5.40 7.05
N GLY A 290 2.19 6.14 7.60
CA GLY A 290 1.97 7.13 8.65
C GLY A 290 1.55 6.52 9.99
N VAL A 291 2.09 5.35 10.33
CA VAL A 291 1.83 4.61 11.58
C VAL A 291 3.12 4.34 12.37
N TYR A 292 4.20 5.06 12.07
CA TYR A 292 5.50 4.93 12.75
C TYR A 292 5.41 5.17 14.26
N ASP A 293 4.61 6.16 14.67
CA ASP A 293 4.33 6.44 16.08
C ASP A 293 3.67 5.24 16.79
N LEU A 294 2.67 4.62 16.16
CA LEU A 294 1.97 3.46 16.70
C LEU A 294 2.88 2.23 16.78
N TRP A 295 3.76 2.05 15.80
CA TRP A 295 4.80 1.01 15.85
C TRP A 295 5.77 1.23 17.02
N PHE A 296 6.19 2.47 17.28
CA PHE A 296 6.97 2.78 18.47
C PHE A 296 6.20 2.47 19.76
N ASP A 297 4.92 2.84 19.84
CA ASP A 297 4.12 2.59 21.04
C ASP A 297 3.93 1.11 21.33
N ILE A 298 3.79 0.26 20.31
CA ILE A 298 3.80 -1.20 20.48
C ILE A 298 5.07 -1.67 21.17
N ASN A 299 6.23 -1.17 20.71
CA ASN A 299 7.52 -1.52 21.28
C ASN A 299 7.68 -0.98 22.71
N ALA A 300 7.23 0.25 22.98
CA ALA A 300 7.23 0.84 24.31
C ALA A 300 6.33 0.07 25.28
N TYR A 301 5.13 -0.31 24.83
CA TYR A 301 4.16 -1.08 25.61
C TYR A 301 4.70 -2.46 25.97
N VAL A 302 5.28 -3.19 25.01
CA VAL A 302 5.93 -4.49 25.23
C VAL A 302 7.11 -4.38 26.21
N SER A 303 7.84 -3.26 26.18
CA SER A 303 8.94 -2.96 27.10
C SER A 303 8.47 -2.38 28.45
N ASN A 304 7.18 -2.42 28.76
CA ASN A 304 6.58 -1.89 30.00
C ASN A 304 6.90 -0.40 30.24
N LYS A 305 7.02 0.38 29.17
CA LYS A 305 7.17 1.85 29.21
C LYS A 305 5.80 2.49 29.04
N LYS A 306 5.50 3.51 29.85
CA LYS A 306 4.15 4.08 29.97
C LYS A 306 3.89 5.32 29.10
N ASP A 307 4.92 5.88 28.46
CA ASP A 307 4.81 7.11 27.65
C ASP A 307 4.42 6.80 26.19
N LEU A 308 3.21 6.29 26.01
CA LEU A 308 2.61 5.97 24.70
C LEU A 308 2.00 7.23 24.05
N ILE A 309 2.04 7.33 22.72
CA ILE A 309 1.37 8.38 21.94
C ILE A 309 -0.13 8.06 21.83
N SER A 310 -0.47 6.84 21.45
CA SER A 310 -1.85 6.36 21.21
C SER A 310 -2.35 5.49 22.36
N ASN A 311 -2.29 6.03 23.59
CA ASN A 311 -2.56 5.28 24.83
C ASN A 311 -3.96 4.61 24.84
N GLU A 312 -4.95 5.21 24.17
CA GLU A 312 -6.32 4.70 24.05
C GLU A 312 -6.45 3.35 23.33
N LEU A 313 -5.44 2.95 22.55
CA LEU A 313 -5.44 1.68 21.82
C LEU A 313 -4.88 0.51 22.66
N PHE A 314 -4.29 0.78 23.82
CA PHE A 314 -3.63 -0.22 24.66
C PHE A 314 -4.41 -0.47 25.95
N SER A 315 -4.45 -1.72 26.40
CA SER A 315 -5.05 -2.07 27.69
C SER A 315 -4.12 -1.67 28.85
N THR A 316 -4.71 -1.25 29.97
CA THR A 316 -3.98 -0.93 31.21
C THR A 316 -3.30 -2.15 31.82
N GLU A 317 -3.83 -3.33 31.57
CA GLU A 317 -3.25 -4.61 31.96
C GLU A 317 -2.58 -5.23 30.74
N LEU A 318 -1.26 -5.43 30.80
CA LEU A 318 -0.56 -6.26 29.81
C LEU A 318 -1.10 -7.68 29.99
N ASN A 319 -1.66 -8.26 28.92
CA ASN A 319 -2.12 -9.65 28.94
C ASN A 319 -0.89 -10.57 29.04
N ALA A 320 -0.55 -10.97 30.27
CA ALA A 320 0.65 -11.75 30.60
C ALA A 320 0.77 -13.09 29.86
N GLU A 321 -0.29 -13.57 29.20
CA GLU A 321 -0.29 -14.77 28.36
C GLU A 321 0.32 -14.55 26.95
N VAL A 322 0.27 -13.34 26.39
CA VAL A 322 0.71 -13.05 25.01
C VAL A 322 2.18 -12.60 24.95
N PHE A 323 2.67 -11.96 26.01
CA PHE A 323 3.95 -11.24 26.05
C PHE A 323 5.21 -11.97 26.57
N PRO A 324 5.19 -13.17 27.21
CA PRO A 324 6.42 -13.75 27.77
C PRO A 324 7.45 -14.20 26.73
N LYS A 325 7.09 -14.25 25.44
CA LYS A 325 8.04 -14.47 24.33
C LYS A 325 8.67 -13.18 23.81
N LEU A 326 7.92 -12.08 23.78
CA LEU A 326 8.35 -10.79 23.27
C LEU A 326 9.31 -10.08 24.24
N SER A 327 9.15 -10.23 25.56
CA SER A 327 9.90 -9.45 26.56
C SER A 327 11.31 -9.98 26.90
N LYS A 328 11.69 -11.18 26.45
CA LYS A 328 12.92 -11.86 26.90
C LYS A 328 14.22 -11.21 26.43
N ASP A 329 14.19 -10.38 25.40
CA ASP A 329 15.40 -9.73 24.87
C ASP A 329 15.70 -8.36 25.51
N PHE A 330 14.95 -7.97 26.56
CA PHE A 330 15.17 -6.68 27.24
C PHE A 330 16.14 -6.76 28.43
N ILE A 331 16.57 -7.97 28.81
CA ILE A 331 17.60 -8.16 29.82
C ILE A 331 18.89 -8.41 29.06
N GLU A 332 19.69 -7.37 28.83
CA GLU A 332 21.16 -7.48 28.86
C GLU A 332 21.89 -6.19 28.51
N LEU A 333 21.34 -5.21 27.76
CA LEU A 333 22.15 -4.03 27.43
C LEU A 333 22.55 -3.24 28.69
N ASP A 334 21.63 -2.85 29.56
CA ASP A 334 21.98 -2.03 30.73
C ASP A 334 22.90 -2.74 31.74
N GLU A 335 22.82 -4.07 31.88
CA GLU A 335 23.71 -4.86 32.76
C GLU A 335 25.07 -5.15 32.11
N PHE A 336 25.10 -5.43 30.80
CA PHE A 336 26.32 -5.63 30.03
C PHE A 336 27.12 -4.33 29.85
N ILE A 337 26.42 -3.21 29.63
CA ILE A 337 27.00 -1.87 29.51
C ILE A 337 27.66 -1.42 30.82
N LYS A 338 27.06 -1.76 31.97
CA LYS A 338 27.69 -1.54 33.29
C LYS A 338 28.95 -2.37 33.46
N ALA A 339 29.06 -3.52 32.80
CA ALA A 339 30.22 -4.40 32.88
C ALA A 339 31.40 -3.96 32.00
N GLU A 340 31.14 -3.30 30.85
CA GLU A 340 32.18 -3.00 29.84
C GLU A 340 32.63 -1.53 29.73
N ASN A 341 32.13 -0.59 30.55
CA ASN A 341 32.61 0.80 30.57
C ASN A 341 32.52 1.53 29.21
N ILE A 342 31.43 1.29 28.47
CA ILE A 342 31.20 1.80 27.11
C ILE A 342 30.79 3.28 27.13
N SER A 343 31.31 4.09 26.21
CA SER A 343 30.98 5.52 26.10
C SER A 343 29.49 5.76 25.75
N PRO A 344 28.85 6.81 26.29
CA PRO A 344 27.46 7.16 25.95
C PRO A 344 27.19 7.31 24.45
N GLU A 345 28.16 7.79 23.68
CA GLU A 345 28.10 7.97 22.22
C GLU A 345 28.03 6.61 21.51
N THR A 346 28.88 5.67 21.91
CA THR A 346 28.88 4.31 21.37
C THR A 346 27.53 3.63 21.67
N LEU A 347 26.99 3.82 22.87
CA LEU A 347 25.69 3.28 23.24
C LEU A 347 24.56 3.87 22.42
N PHE A 348 24.57 5.18 22.22
CA PHE A 348 23.57 5.87 21.40
C PHE A 348 23.60 5.34 19.97
N LEU A 349 24.79 5.26 19.34
CA LEU A 349 24.93 4.77 17.97
C LEU A 349 24.55 3.28 17.83
N ALA A 350 24.99 2.42 18.75
CA ALA A 350 24.65 1.00 18.71
C ALA A 350 23.13 0.77 18.81
N ASN A 351 22.44 1.55 19.67
CA ASN A 351 20.99 1.49 19.77
C ASN A 351 20.30 2.09 18.54
N LEU A 352 20.81 3.22 18.02
CA LEU A 352 20.25 3.90 16.86
C LEU A 352 20.34 3.07 15.57
N LEU A 353 21.41 2.28 15.42
CA LEU A 353 21.70 1.47 14.23
C LEU A 353 21.21 0.02 14.32
N SER A 354 20.72 -0.41 15.49
CA SER A 354 20.21 -1.76 15.73
C SER A 354 19.04 -2.11 14.80
N GLU A 355 18.84 -3.38 14.47
CA GLU A 355 17.64 -3.82 13.72
C GLU A 355 16.36 -3.78 14.58
N ASN A 356 16.49 -3.63 15.90
CA ASN A 356 15.37 -3.66 16.83
C ASN A 356 14.89 -2.25 17.22
N MET A 357 13.67 -1.89 16.82
CA MET A 357 13.00 -0.62 17.15
C MET A 357 12.97 -0.33 18.67
N ARG A 358 12.95 -1.35 19.53
CA ARG A 358 12.95 -1.17 20.99
C ARG A 358 14.20 -0.44 21.49
N ASN A 359 15.32 -0.54 20.77
CA ASN A 359 16.56 0.17 21.12
C ASN A 359 16.43 1.69 20.93
N VAL A 360 15.48 2.16 20.13
CA VAL A 360 15.21 3.60 19.99
C VAL A 360 14.71 4.19 21.31
N ILE A 361 14.02 3.40 22.16
CA ILE A 361 13.63 3.80 23.51
C ILE A 361 14.87 4.13 24.35
N ASN A 362 15.92 3.30 24.26
CA ASN A 362 17.18 3.55 24.95
C ASN A 362 17.87 4.81 24.43
N CYS A 363 17.79 5.09 23.12
CA CYS A 363 18.31 6.35 22.57
C CYS A 363 17.63 7.57 23.20
N ILE A 364 16.30 7.53 23.35
CA ILE A 364 15.54 8.61 24.02
C ILE A 364 15.99 8.76 25.47
N GLU A 365 16.18 7.67 26.20
CA GLU A 365 16.66 7.72 27.58
C GLU A 365 18.08 8.26 27.72
N ILE A 366 19.01 7.81 26.86
CA ILE A 366 20.41 8.26 26.84
C ILE A 366 20.44 9.77 26.60
N VAL A 367 19.71 10.24 25.59
CA VAL A 367 19.67 11.67 25.27
C VAL A 367 18.99 12.44 26.41
N ASN A 368 17.88 11.98 26.98
CA ASN A 368 17.25 12.66 28.12
C ASN A 368 18.17 12.80 29.35
N LYS A 369 18.96 11.77 29.66
CA LYS A 369 19.82 11.72 30.85
C LYS A 369 21.17 12.41 30.66
N LYS A 370 21.72 12.39 29.44
CA LYS A 370 23.12 12.76 29.15
C LYS A 370 23.25 13.74 27.96
N HIS A 371 22.19 14.46 27.58
CA HIS A 371 22.15 15.32 26.39
C HIS A 371 23.40 16.21 26.24
N ASP A 372 23.80 16.87 27.32
CA ASP A 372 24.89 17.85 27.34
C ASP A 372 26.28 17.21 27.43
N ASP A 373 26.33 15.93 27.80
CA ASP A 373 27.57 15.15 27.91
C ASP A 373 27.90 14.37 26.63
N LEU A 374 26.97 14.29 25.67
CA LEU A 374 27.17 13.58 24.41
C LEU A 374 28.02 14.41 23.44
N ASP A 375 29.11 13.82 22.94
CA ASP A 375 29.85 14.38 21.80
C ASP A 375 29.10 14.15 20.48
N TRP A 376 28.20 15.08 20.17
CA TRP A 376 27.41 15.07 18.95
C TRP A 376 28.24 15.19 17.68
N ASN A 377 29.44 15.79 17.74
CA ASN A 377 30.33 15.85 16.59
C ASN A 377 30.94 14.47 16.31
N LEU A 378 31.36 13.76 17.36
CA LEU A 378 31.83 12.38 17.22
C LEU A 378 30.74 11.47 16.66
N ILE A 379 29.51 11.52 17.21
CA ILE A 379 28.35 10.77 16.71
C ILE A 379 28.13 11.04 15.22
N ARG A 380 28.18 12.31 14.81
CA ARG A 380 28.03 12.73 13.41
C ARG A 380 29.14 12.20 12.50
N ILE A 381 30.39 12.24 12.94
CA ILE A 381 31.53 11.72 12.17
C ILE A 381 31.37 10.22 11.95
N VAL A 382 31.11 9.46 13.02
CA VAL A 382 30.97 7.99 12.94
C VAL A 382 29.78 7.61 12.07
N LEU A 383 28.63 8.27 12.23
CA LEU A 383 27.45 8.00 11.40
C LEU A 383 27.73 8.25 9.91
N ASN A 384 28.42 9.34 9.58
CA ASN A 384 28.80 9.64 8.20
C ASN A 384 29.82 8.63 7.64
N GLU A 385 30.77 8.15 8.46
CA GLU A 385 31.66 7.08 8.05
C GLU A 385 30.90 5.79 7.72
N GLU A 386 29.93 5.40 8.56
CA GLU A 386 29.11 4.21 8.31
C GLU A 386 28.25 4.34 7.04
N ILE A 387 27.64 5.51 6.80
CA ILE A 387 26.92 5.79 5.56
C ILE A 387 27.84 5.61 4.35
N ASN A 388 29.06 6.15 4.41
CA ASN A 388 30.00 6.12 3.30
C ASN A 388 30.58 4.73 3.04
N ARG A 389 30.77 3.92 4.09
CA ARG A 389 31.35 2.58 3.99
C ARG A 389 30.32 1.52 3.64
N ASN A 390 29.10 1.64 4.14
CA ASN A 390 28.08 0.60 4.03
C ASN A 390 27.00 0.97 3.01
N LYS A 391 27.12 0.41 1.79
CA LYS A 391 26.11 0.60 0.72
C LYS A 391 24.70 0.10 1.09
N SER A 392 24.58 -0.74 2.12
CA SER A 392 23.31 -1.28 2.62
C SER A 392 22.82 -0.55 3.87
N PHE A 393 23.38 0.62 4.18
CA PHE A 393 23.01 1.42 5.33
C PHE A 393 21.52 1.83 5.26
N PRO A 394 20.69 1.53 6.27
CA PRO A 394 19.26 1.82 6.24
C PRO A 394 18.96 3.29 6.59
N GLY A 395 19.47 4.23 5.80
CA GLY A 395 19.45 5.65 6.11
C GLY A 395 18.06 6.27 6.32
N LYS A 396 17.04 5.80 5.58
CA LYS A 396 15.64 6.21 5.79
C LYS A 396 15.15 5.83 7.19
N VAL A 397 15.47 4.63 7.65
CA VAL A 397 15.08 4.14 8.98
C VAL A 397 15.78 4.93 10.07
N VAL A 398 17.09 5.12 9.97
CA VAL A 398 17.86 5.94 10.93
C VAL A 398 17.31 7.36 11.00
N LEU A 399 16.94 7.95 9.86
CA LEU A 399 16.31 9.26 9.80
C LEU A 399 14.94 9.27 10.53
N SER A 400 14.07 8.30 10.28
CA SER A 400 12.77 8.20 10.95
C SER A 400 12.92 8.03 12.47
N ARG A 401 13.93 7.26 12.92
CA ARG A 401 14.28 7.12 14.34
C ARG A 401 14.74 8.44 14.97
N LEU A 402 15.64 9.18 14.31
CA LEU A 402 16.10 10.49 14.80
C LEU A 402 14.95 11.49 14.92
N LYS A 403 14.05 11.54 13.92
CA LYS A 403 12.84 12.37 13.95
C LYS A 403 11.94 12.02 15.13
N LEU A 404 11.73 10.72 15.38
CA LEU A 404 10.94 10.23 16.50
C LEU A 404 11.57 10.59 17.85
N ILE A 405 12.89 10.40 18.00
CA ILE A 405 13.64 10.80 19.20
C ILE A 405 13.43 12.30 19.45
N ASN A 406 13.66 13.14 18.45
CA ASN A 406 13.51 14.59 18.54
C ASN A 406 12.07 14.99 18.94
N LYS A 407 11.06 14.34 18.34
CA LYS A 407 9.64 14.54 18.67
C LYS A 407 9.33 14.18 20.13
N LYS A 408 9.84 13.07 20.64
CA LYS A 408 9.59 12.60 22.02
C LYS A 408 10.28 13.45 23.08
N LEU A 409 11.45 14.01 22.80
CA LEU A 409 12.21 14.83 23.74
C LEU A 409 11.59 16.22 23.98
N LYS A 410 10.57 16.63 23.21
CA LYS A 410 9.89 17.94 23.29
C LYS A 410 10.85 19.16 23.26
N ARG A 411 12.10 18.95 22.89
CA ARG A 411 13.15 19.95 22.69
C ARG A 411 13.69 19.71 21.29
N GLU A 412 13.64 20.71 20.43
CA GLU A 412 14.33 20.63 19.15
C GLU A 412 15.83 20.58 19.39
N SER A 413 16.45 19.41 19.27
CA SER A 413 17.91 19.32 19.38
C SER A 413 18.55 19.80 18.07
N PRO A 414 19.36 20.87 18.09
CA PRO A 414 20.05 21.35 16.89
C PRO A 414 20.96 20.29 16.30
N TYR A 415 21.50 19.38 17.12
CA TYR A 415 22.36 18.29 16.70
C TYR A 415 21.59 17.21 15.94
N LEU A 416 20.40 16.82 16.42
CA LEU A 416 19.53 15.90 15.69
C LEU A 416 19.13 16.48 14.32
N LYS A 417 18.81 17.78 14.26
CA LYS A 417 18.53 18.47 12.98
C LYS A 417 19.72 18.46 12.02
N ILE A 418 20.94 18.58 12.54
CA ILE A 418 22.17 18.49 11.71
C ILE A 418 22.33 17.07 11.16
N LEU A 419 22.15 16.04 11.98
CA LEU A 419 22.22 14.63 11.56
C LEU A 419 21.14 14.32 10.52
N GLU A 420 19.90 14.75 10.76
CA GLU A 420 18.78 14.60 9.81
C GLU A 420 19.11 15.25 8.46
N ARG A 421 19.65 16.48 8.48
CA ARG A 421 20.03 17.20 7.27
C ARG A 421 21.13 16.47 6.50
N ASP A 422 22.14 15.96 7.20
CA ASP A 422 23.27 15.27 6.57
C ASP A 422 22.82 13.93 5.95
N LEU A 423 21.95 13.19 6.63
CA LEU A 423 21.32 11.98 6.08
C LEU A 423 20.50 12.28 4.82
N LEU A 424 19.72 13.36 4.83
CA LEU A 424 18.95 13.80 3.66
C LEU A 424 19.85 14.22 2.49
N GLU A 425 20.95 14.92 2.80
CA GLU A 425 21.97 15.28 1.82
C GLU A 425 22.56 14.03 1.18
N ASN A 426 22.99 13.05 1.98
CA ASN A 426 23.53 11.79 1.46
C ASN A 426 22.50 11.02 0.64
N ALA A 427 21.24 10.92 1.08
CA ALA A 427 20.17 10.25 0.34
C ALA A 427 19.91 10.89 -1.03
N ILE A 428 19.90 12.23 -1.11
CA ILE A 428 19.80 12.95 -2.40
C ILE A 428 21.02 12.62 -3.27
N TYR A 429 22.22 12.74 -2.72
CA TYR A 429 23.46 12.46 -3.45
C TYR A 429 23.45 11.03 -4.02
N GLU A 430 23.02 10.04 -3.24
CA GLU A 430 22.95 8.64 -3.65
C GLU A 430 22.02 8.39 -4.86
N HIS A 431 20.91 9.11 -4.96
CA HIS A 431 19.98 8.94 -6.07
C HIS A 431 20.43 9.65 -7.35
N LEU A 432 21.27 10.69 -7.24
CA LEU A 432 21.84 11.34 -8.41
C LEU A 432 22.77 10.35 -9.13
N SER A 433 22.37 9.95 -10.34
CA SER A 433 23.14 9.09 -11.25
C SER A 433 23.69 9.90 -12.43
N ASN A 434 24.52 9.30 -13.28
CA ASN A 434 25.09 9.97 -14.47
C ASN A 434 24.02 10.52 -15.43
N ASN A 435 22.80 9.98 -15.43
CA ASN A 435 21.71 10.43 -16.31
C ASN A 435 20.90 11.63 -15.75
N GLY A 436 21.19 12.01 -14.51
CA GLY A 436 20.62 13.13 -13.79
C GLY A 436 19.14 13.02 -13.43
N LEU A 437 18.78 13.57 -12.28
CA LEU A 437 17.41 13.64 -11.78
C LEU A 437 16.94 15.09 -11.64
N THR A 438 15.65 15.31 -11.87
CA THR A 438 14.95 16.56 -11.61
C THR A 438 14.52 16.65 -10.15
N VAL A 439 14.19 17.85 -9.69
CA VAL A 439 13.64 18.07 -8.33
C VAL A 439 12.35 17.27 -8.12
N ARG A 440 11.47 17.18 -9.13
CA ARG A 440 10.22 16.42 -9.06
C ARG A 440 10.46 14.92 -8.96
N GLU A 441 11.44 14.39 -9.69
CA GLU A 441 11.82 12.98 -9.59
C GLU A 441 12.39 12.66 -8.21
N LEU A 442 13.26 13.52 -7.67
CA LEU A 442 13.78 13.37 -6.29
C LEU A 442 12.67 13.46 -5.24
N GLN A 443 11.71 14.38 -5.42
CA GLN A 443 10.55 14.51 -4.54
C GLN A 443 9.70 13.23 -4.53
N ALA A 444 9.45 12.64 -5.70
CA ALA A 444 8.68 11.41 -5.81
C ALA A 444 9.40 10.21 -5.18
N ILE A 445 10.73 10.15 -5.28
CA ILE A 445 11.53 9.04 -4.74
C ILE A 445 11.68 9.15 -3.22
N LEU A 446 12.03 10.34 -2.73
CA LEU A 446 12.39 10.54 -1.33
C LEU A 446 11.20 10.93 -0.45
N GLU A 447 10.07 11.31 -1.06
CA GLU A 447 8.84 11.72 -0.35
C GLU A 447 9.05 12.96 0.54
N ILE A 448 9.91 13.88 0.11
CA ILE A 448 10.30 15.10 0.85
C ILE A 448 9.77 16.36 0.13
N PRO A 449 9.36 17.43 0.85
CA PRO A 449 8.93 18.67 0.23
C PRO A 449 9.95 19.27 -0.76
N GLU A 450 9.45 19.74 -1.90
CA GLU A 450 10.26 20.30 -3.00
C GLU A 450 11.23 21.39 -2.52
N TYR A 451 10.81 22.25 -1.60
CA TYR A 451 11.65 23.34 -1.08
C TYR A 451 12.89 22.83 -0.32
N GLN A 452 12.78 21.72 0.41
CA GLN A 452 13.91 21.15 1.15
C GLN A 452 14.93 20.56 0.17
N ILE A 453 14.44 19.86 -0.85
CA ILE A 453 15.28 19.31 -1.93
C ILE A 453 16.04 20.44 -2.63
N ARG A 454 15.35 21.53 -2.99
CA ARG A 454 15.99 22.71 -3.61
C ARG A 454 17.07 23.32 -2.74
N ASN A 455 16.82 23.47 -1.43
CA ASN A 455 17.80 24.02 -0.49
C ASN A 455 19.05 23.16 -0.41
N ILE A 456 18.89 21.83 -0.35
CA ILE A 456 20.01 20.89 -0.29
C ILE A 456 20.79 20.90 -1.62
N LEU A 457 20.12 20.83 -2.77
CA LEU A 457 20.78 20.89 -4.08
C LEU A 457 21.55 22.20 -4.27
N ASN A 458 21.00 23.35 -3.86
CA ASN A 458 21.69 24.64 -3.93
C ASN A 458 22.94 24.69 -3.03
N LYS A 459 22.89 24.02 -1.87
CA LYS A 459 24.07 23.86 -1.00
C LYS A 459 25.12 22.98 -1.69
N MET A 460 24.74 21.80 -2.19
CA MET A 460 25.67 20.88 -2.87
C MET A 460 26.31 21.50 -4.13
N LEU A 461 25.57 22.32 -4.88
CA LEU A 461 26.10 23.08 -6.02
C LEU A 461 27.19 24.08 -5.58
N ARG A 462 26.95 24.84 -4.50
CA ARG A 462 27.95 25.77 -3.94
C ARG A 462 29.20 25.05 -3.43
N GLU A 463 29.02 23.84 -2.89
CA GLU A 463 30.11 22.99 -2.41
C GLU A 463 30.81 22.20 -3.53
N GLY A 464 30.35 22.32 -4.78
CA GLY A 464 30.95 21.65 -5.93
C GLY A 464 30.78 20.13 -5.98
N LYS A 465 29.87 19.56 -5.17
CA LYS A 465 29.59 18.11 -5.10
C LYS A 465 28.79 17.59 -6.31
N ILE A 466 27.96 18.45 -6.89
CA ILE A 466 27.04 18.11 -7.98
C ILE A 466 27.12 19.16 -9.09
N GLU A 467 26.60 18.81 -10.27
CA GLU A 467 26.51 19.71 -11.42
C GLU A 467 25.07 19.80 -11.90
N LYS A 468 24.74 20.96 -12.49
CA LYS A 468 23.44 21.23 -13.10
C LYS A 468 23.53 21.00 -14.61
N LEU A 469 22.66 20.15 -15.15
CA LEU A 469 22.48 19.98 -16.58
C LEU A 469 21.40 20.94 -17.09
N GLU A 470 21.76 21.81 -18.03
CA GLU A 470 20.85 22.75 -18.70
C GLU A 470 19.88 22.01 -19.64
N THR A 471 18.96 21.27 -19.02
CA THR A 471 17.88 20.50 -19.64
C THR A 471 16.55 21.12 -19.25
N SER A 472 15.49 20.85 -20.02
CA SER A 472 14.12 21.25 -19.69
C SER A 472 13.25 20.01 -19.49
N PRO A 473 12.86 19.65 -18.26
CA PRO A 473 13.20 20.26 -16.96
C PRO A 473 14.66 20.07 -16.52
N ILE A 474 15.16 20.97 -15.66
CA ILE A 474 16.55 20.97 -15.15
C ILE A 474 16.84 19.67 -14.39
N LYS A 475 18.00 19.09 -14.68
CA LYS A 475 18.53 17.89 -14.01
C LYS A 475 19.82 18.19 -13.24
N TYR A 476 20.06 17.39 -12.22
CA TYR A 476 21.25 17.43 -11.39
C TYR A 476 21.99 16.09 -11.51
N VAL A 477 23.31 16.12 -11.58
CA VAL A 477 24.18 14.93 -11.64
C VAL A 477 25.29 15.03 -10.59
N ARG A 478 25.84 13.89 -10.17
CA ARG A 478 27.05 13.90 -9.34
C ARG A 478 28.23 14.42 -10.16
N LYS A 479 29.09 15.20 -9.53
CA LYS A 479 30.39 15.51 -10.11
C LYS A 479 31.28 14.28 -9.93
N LEU A 480 31.76 13.71 -11.03
CA LEU A 480 32.78 12.66 -10.96
C LEU A 480 34.08 13.32 -10.49
N SER A 481 34.51 12.97 -9.28
CA SER A 481 35.82 13.34 -8.73
C SER A 481 36.94 12.58 -9.41
#